data_AF-A0AA38UV79-F1
#
_entry.id   AF-A0AA38UV79-F1
#
_cell.length_a   1.000
_cell.length_b   1.000
_cell.length_c   1.000
_cell.angle_alpha   90.00
_cell.angle_beta   90.00
_cell.angle_gamma   90.00
#
_symmetry.space_group_name_H-M   'P 1'
#
loop_
_entity.id
_entity.type
_entity.pdbx_description
1 polymer ?
#
loop_
_entity_poly.entity_id
_entity_poly.type
_entity_poly.pdbx_seq_one_letter_code
_entity_poly.pdbx_strand_id
1 'polypeptide(L)'
;MSVPHVSKPVEFGDPKFGDFCVEYPNGLVDLSRSNHLDQQEHSGIDTTEEPGAQPGSSVTAPTLRAGQLDIPVTGDKTVRLDTDKTAFVIIDMQNFFLHQDIRDHPKGLACVDPLMKVVPFFRDNNIKILWVNWGLGDDELSTIPPSLARGFNANHGYRGFGSKLRGEFGRVLIKGEKNTELYGPLQGLFEDGRDKGTDFWIYKNRMSGLWNQTPLEDFLKENEIKTLLFAGVNADDCVLGTIIDANHKGYDCILVEDTTATTSPDITYQAVLYNAGNTYGFVTCTDKILGSQSS
;
A
#
# COMPACT_ATOMS: atom_id res chain seq x y z
N MET A 1 14.40 -12.53 -7.82
CA MET A 1 14.20 -13.98 -8.04
C MET A 1 12.75 -14.25 -7.67
N SER A 2 11.98 -15.00 -8.45
CA SER A 2 10.59 -15.30 -8.07
C SER A 2 10.57 -16.38 -6.99
N VAL A 3 9.76 -16.19 -5.95
CA VAL A 3 9.49 -17.25 -4.95
C VAL A 3 8.84 -18.42 -5.68
N PRO A 4 9.39 -19.64 -5.61
CA PRO A 4 8.82 -20.80 -6.30
C PRO A 4 7.42 -21.12 -5.78
N HIS A 5 6.62 -21.81 -6.60
CA HIS A 5 5.34 -22.35 -6.16
C HIS A 5 5.53 -23.46 -5.13
N VAL A 6 4.61 -23.56 -4.19
CA VAL A 6 4.55 -24.67 -3.23
C VAL A 6 4.12 -25.97 -3.94
N SER A 7 4.62 -27.13 -3.49
CA SER A 7 4.28 -28.43 -4.10
C SER A 7 2.95 -29.02 -3.60
N LYS A 8 2.49 -28.55 -2.44
CA LYS A 8 1.20 -28.85 -1.80
C LYS A 8 0.69 -27.57 -1.11
N PRO A 9 -0.60 -27.48 -0.76
CA PRO A 9 -1.10 -26.34 0.01
C PRO A 9 -0.30 -26.14 1.30
N VAL A 10 0.04 -24.89 1.61
CA VAL A 10 0.79 -24.50 2.81
C VAL A 10 0.05 -23.37 3.51
N GLU A 11 -0.26 -23.55 4.78
CA GLU A 11 -0.79 -22.50 5.64
C GLU A 11 0.36 -21.82 6.40
N PHE A 12 0.42 -20.50 6.30
CA PHE A 12 1.34 -19.66 7.06
C PHE A 12 0.58 -18.93 8.16
N GLY A 13 1.17 -18.80 9.35
CA GLY A 13 0.54 -18.19 10.52
C GLY A 13 -0.03 -19.21 11.50
N ASP A 14 -0.76 -18.74 12.52
CA ASP A 14 -1.46 -19.60 13.48
C ASP A 14 -2.93 -19.16 13.60
N PRO A 15 -3.88 -20.01 13.14
CA PRO A 15 -5.32 -19.78 13.21
C PRO A 15 -5.85 -19.35 14.57
N LYS A 16 -5.19 -19.77 15.66
CA LYS A 16 -5.61 -19.43 17.02
C LYS A 16 -5.53 -17.93 17.30
N PHE A 17 -4.70 -17.22 16.56
CA PHE A 17 -4.57 -15.76 16.63
C PHE A 17 -5.33 -15.05 15.52
N GLY A 18 -6.11 -15.78 14.70
CA GLY A 18 -6.97 -15.24 13.64
C GLY A 18 -6.22 -14.65 12.45
N ASP A 19 -4.93 -14.95 12.33
CA ASP A 19 -4.07 -14.38 11.29
C ASP A 19 -3.26 -15.48 10.60
N PHE A 20 -3.64 -15.76 9.36
CA PHE A 20 -3.06 -16.79 8.53
C PHE A 20 -3.30 -16.50 7.05
N CYS A 21 -2.54 -17.15 6.17
CA CYS A 21 -2.84 -17.22 4.74
C CYS A 21 -2.50 -18.61 4.22
N VAL A 22 -3.09 -18.99 3.08
CA VAL A 22 -2.83 -20.30 2.46
C VAL A 22 -2.29 -20.10 1.05
N GLU A 23 -1.11 -20.65 0.77
CA GLU A 23 -0.58 -20.75 -0.58
C GLU A 23 -0.90 -22.12 -1.19
N TYR A 24 -1.35 -22.14 -2.44
CA TYR A 24 -1.71 -23.34 -3.19
C TYR A 24 -0.75 -23.61 -4.36
N PRO A 25 -0.61 -24.87 -4.81
CA PRO A 25 0.32 -25.23 -5.88
C PRO A 25 0.08 -24.59 -7.24
N ASN A 26 -1.11 -24.01 -7.47
CA ASN A 26 -1.43 -23.28 -8.69
C ASN A 26 -1.00 -21.79 -8.64
N GLY A 27 -0.28 -21.38 -7.59
CA GLY A 27 0.18 -20.01 -7.40
C GLY A 27 -0.82 -19.07 -6.72
N LEU A 28 -1.98 -19.58 -6.27
CA LEU A 28 -2.91 -18.80 -5.46
C LEU A 28 -2.36 -18.61 -4.04
N VAL A 29 -2.30 -17.38 -3.56
CA VAL A 29 -2.08 -17.03 -2.16
C VAL A 29 -3.37 -16.42 -1.62
N ASP A 30 -4.09 -17.16 -0.76
CA ASP A 30 -5.34 -16.73 -0.16
C ASP A 30 -5.11 -15.90 1.10
N LEU A 31 -5.18 -14.58 0.95
CA LEU A 31 -5.08 -13.60 2.03
C LEU A 31 -6.45 -13.29 2.66
N SER A 32 -7.54 -13.83 2.11
CA SER A 32 -8.89 -13.56 2.62
C SER A 32 -9.19 -14.19 3.98
N ARG A 33 -8.29 -15.06 4.50
CA ARG A 33 -8.44 -15.77 5.78
C ARG A 33 -9.74 -16.59 5.86
N SER A 34 -10.27 -17.03 4.72
CA SER A 34 -11.59 -17.68 4.65
C SER A 34 -11.54 -19.21 4.63
N ASN A 35 -10.37 -19.83 4.44
CA ASN A 35 -10.22 -21.28 4.31
C ASN A 35 -8.98 -21.77 5.06
N HIS A 36 -9.18 -22.49 6.17
CA HIS A 36 -8.11 -23.18 6.87
C HIS A 36 -7.76 -24.51 6.20
N LEU A 37 -6.50 -24.91 6.29
CA LEU A 37 -6.13 -26.31 6.07
C LEU A 37 -6.49 -27.12 7.32
N ASP A 38 -6.98 -28.35 7.13
CA ASP A 38 -7.29 -29.23 8.27
C ASP A 38 -6.02 -29.51 9.11
N GLN A 39 -6.19 -29.66 10.43
CA GLN A 39 -5.11 -29.70 11.45
C GLN A 39 -3.99 -30.75 11.25
N GLN A 40 -4.08 -31.62 10.23
CA GLN A 40 -3.00 -32.55 9.86
C GLN A 40 -1.93 -31.94 8.94
N GLU A 41 -2.11 -30.69 8.46
CA GLU A 41 -1.23 -30.06 7.47
C GLU A 41 -0.54 -28.76 7.95
N HIS A 42 -0.52 -28.49 9.26
CA HIS A 42 0.29 -27.41 9.83
C HIS A 42 1.77 -27.77 9.78
N SER A 43 2.45 -27.47 8.67
CA SER A 43 3.91 -27.32 8.70
C SER A 43 4.20 -25.97 9.37
N GLY A 44 4.46 -26.01 10.68
CA GLY A 44 5.24 -24.96 11.32
C GLY A 44 6.54 -24.74 10.55
N ILE A 45 7.17 -23.58 10.75
CA ILE A 45 8.52 -23.27 10.25
C ILE A 45 9.43 -24.49 10.48
N ASP A 46 9.64 -25.34 9.47
CA ASP A 46 10.27 -26.65 9.67
C ASP A 46 11.73 -26.61 9.22
N THR A 47 12.62 -26.59 10.20
CA THR A 47 14.03 -26.94 10.04
C THR A 47 14.18 -28.44 10.24
N THR A 48 13.75 -29.26 9.28
CA THR A 48 14.32 -30.58 8.90
C THR A 48 13.28 -31.42 8.14
N GLU A 49 13.49 -31.67 6.84
CA GLU A 49 12.73 -32.68 6.11
C GLU A 49 13.17 -34.10 6.53
N GLU A 50 12.23 -34.95 6.98
CA GLU A 50 12.39 -36.40 6.94
C GLU A 50 11.73 -36.99 5.66
N PRO A 51 12.38 -37.96 4.98
CA PRO A 51 11.86 -38.54 3.76
C PRO A 51 10.88 -39.69 4.07
N GLY A 52 9.58 -39.45 3.91
CA GLY A 52 8.60 -40.56 4.00
C GLY A 52 7.11 -40.24 4.07
N ALA A 53 6.65 -38.99 3.98
CA ALA A 53 5.22 -38.70 4.08
C ALA A 53 4.47 -39.02 2.75
N GLN A 54 3.45 -39.88 2.85
CA GLN A 54 2.50 -40.18 1.76
C GLN A 54 1.73 -38.92 1.32
N PRO A 55 1.29 -38.82 0.05
CA PRO A 55 0.58 -37.64 -0.46
C PRO A 55 -0.81 -37.53 0.19
N GLY A 56 -0.91 -36.67 1.20
CA GLY A 56 -2.18 -36.20 1.77
C GLY A 56 -3.02 -35.50 0.71
N SER A 57 -4.34 -35.49 0.92
CA SER A 57 -5.38 -35.06 -0.02
C SER A 57 -5.02 -33.83 -0.85
N SER A 58 -5.27 -33.89 -2.18
CA SER A 58 -5.15 -32.72 -3.05
C SER A 58 -6.24 -31.68 -2.69
N VAL A 59 -6.00 -30.87 -1.67
CA VAL A 59 -6.84 -29.70 -1.40
C VAL A 59 -6.63 -28.75 -2.58
N THR A 60 -7.63 -28.69 -3.44
CA THR A 60 -7.63 -27.80 -4.59
C THR A 60 -7.92 -26.38 -4.12
N ALA A 61 -7.36 -25.39 -4.83
CA ALA A 61 -7.63 -23.99 -4.53
C ALA A 61 -9.15 -23.72 -4.52
N PRO A 62 -9.69 -23.07 -3.48
CA PRO A 62 -11.11 -22.80 -3.38
C PRO A 62 -11.57 -21.88 -4.52
N THR A 63 -12.83 -22.03 -4.95
CA THR A 63 -13.45 -21.10 -5.90
C THR A 63 -13.63 -19.72 -5.29
N LEU A 64 -13.52 -18.68 -6.12
CA LEU A 64 -13.76 -17.29 -5.71
C LEU A 64 -15.19 -17.12 -5.18
N ARG A 65 -15.35 -16.39 -4.06
CA ARG A 65 -16.65 -16.15 -3.39
C ARG A 65 -16.98 -14.66 -3.36
N ALA A 66 -18.27 -14.35 -3.18
CA ALA A 66 -18.77 -12.98 -2.97
C ALA A 66 -17.90 -12.21 -1.95
N GLY A 67 -17.51 -10.98 -2.28
CA GLY A 67 -16.62 -10.16 -1.44
C GLY A 67 -15.14 -10.53 -1.56
N GLN A 68 -14.75 -11.28 -2.59
CA GLN A 68 -13.35 -11.61 -2.87
C GLN A 68 -12.91 -11.13 -4.24
N LEU A 69 -11.61 -10.84 -4.33
CA LEU A 69 -10.96 -10.37 -5.55
C LEU A 69 -9.63 -11.09 -5.75
N ASP A 70 -9.43 -11.68 -6.93
CA ASP A 70 -8.19 -12.36 -7.32
C ASP A 70 -7.30 -11.45 -8.17
N ILE A 71 -6.21 -10.94 -7.61
CA ILE A 71 -5.28 -10.02 -8.28
C ILE A 71 -4.00 -10.74 -8.68
N PRO A 72 -3.66 -10.82 -9.99
CA PRO A 72 -2.36 -11.31 -10.42
C PRO A 72 -1.22 -10.43 -9.89
N VAL A 73 -0.14 -11.05 -9.40
CA VAL A 73 1.05 -10.38 -8.88
C VAL A 73 2.31 -10.85 -9.63
N THR A 74 3.46 -10.27 -9.30
CA THR A 74 4.75 -10.70 -9.87
C THR A 74 5.10 -12.13 -9.43
N GLY A 75 5.76 -12.89 -10.32
CA GLY A 75 6.19 -14.25 -10.03
C GLY A 75 5.17 -15.34 -10.39
N ASP A 76 4.24 -15.06 -11.31
CA ASP A 76 3.18 -16.00 -11.74
C ASP A 76 2.35 -16.51 -10.56
N LYS A 77 1.97 -15.58 -9.69
CA LYS A 77 1.10 -15.82 -8.52
C LYS A 77 -0.12 -14.93 -8.62
N THR A 78 -1.17 -15.31 -7.89
CA THR A 78 -2.39 -14.52 -7.71
C THR A 78 -2.65 -14.40 -6.22
N VAL A 79 -2.96 -13.20 -5.75
CA VAL A 79 -3.39 -12.98 -4.36
C VAL A 79 -4.91 -12.86 -4.33
N ARG A 80 -5.56 -13.59 -3.42
CA ARG A 80 -6.99 -13.44 -3.14
C ARG A 80 -7.20 -12.57 -1.93
N LEU A 81 -8.02 -11.55 -2.07
CA LEU A 81 -8.32 -10.56 -1.04
C LEU A 81 -9.75 -10.73 -0.54
N ASP A 82 -10.00 -10.40 0.72
CA ASP A 82 -11.33 -10.00 1.20
C ASP A 82 -11.47 -8.50 0.96
N THR A 83 -12.43 -8.10 0.14
CA THR A 83 -12.57 -6.70 -0.27
C THR A 83 -12.94 -5.76 0.88
N ASP A 84 -13.71 -6.24 1.86
CA ASP A 84 -14.19 -5.43 2.98
C ASP A 84 -13.08 -5.18 4.01
N LYS A 85 -12.12 -6.11 4.07
CA LYS A 85 -10.92 -6.07 4.91
C LYS A 85 -9.68 -5.56 4.16
N THR A 86 -9.87 -4.93 3.00
CA THR A 86 -8.81 -4.37 2.17
C THR A 86 -8.93 -2.86 2.02
N ALA A 87 -7.80 -2.16 2.00
CA ALA A 87 -7.73 -0.74 1.68
C ALA A 87 -6.64 -0.42 0.65
N PHE A 88 -6.90 0.55 -0.23
CA PHE A 88 -5.91 1.12 -1.14
C PHE A 88 -5.38 2.45 -0.60
N VAL A 89 -4.11 2.46 -0.20
CA VAL A 89 -3.40 3.53 0.47
C VAL A 89 -2.59 4.34 -0.55
N ILE A 90 -3.06 5.54 -0.88
CA ILE A 90 -2.43 6.45 -1.85
C ILE A 90 -1.69 7.53 -1.08
N ILE A 91 -0.37 7.57 -1.22
CA ILE A 91 0.50 8.40 -0.39
C ILE A 91 0.97 9.66 -1.13
N ASP A 92 0.71 10.82 -0.53
CA ASP A 92 1.31 12.11 -0.86
C ASP A 92 1.22 12.53 -2.34
N MET A 93 0.12 12.19 -3.03
CA MET A 93 -0.15 12.67 -4.40
C MET A 93 -0.61 14.13 -4.42
N GLN A 94 0.08 14.98 -3.68
CA GLN A 94 -0.24 16.38 -3.40
C GLN A 94 0.49 17.34 -4.34
N ASN A 95 -0.04 18.55 -4.50
CA ASN A 95 0.59 19.63 -5.25
C ASN A 95 2.05 19.87 -4.83
N PHE A 96 2.37 19.79 -3.54
CA PHE A 96 3.74 19.96 -3.04
C PHE A 96 4.77 19.02 -3.71
N PHE A 97 4.36 17.78 -4.01
CA PHE A 97 5.24 16.77 -4.57
C PHE A 97 5.23 16.72 -6.10
N LEU A 98 4.13 17.13 -6.73
CA LEU A 98 3.88 16.91 -8.15
C LEU A 98 3.75 18.20 -8.98
N HIS A 99 3.39 19.34 -8.38
CA HIS A 99 3.20 20.57 -9.12
C HIS A 99 4.56 21.10 -9.60
N GLN A 100 4.68 21.32 -10.92
CA GLN A 100 5.94 21.67 -11.60
C GLN A 100 6.57 22.97 -11.07
N ASP A 101 5.75 23.94 -10.64
CA ASP A 101 6.24 25.18 -10.00
C ASP A 101 6.91 24.97 -8.63
N ILE A 102 6.71 23.81 -8.00
CA ILE A 102 7.28 23.45 -6.69
C ILE A 102 8.40 22.42 -6.87
N ARG A 103 8.13 21.34 -7.61
CA ARG A 103 9.03 20.19 -7.73
C ARG A 103 8.96 19.57 -9.11
N ASP A 104 10.12 19.28 -9.70
CA ASP A 104 10.23 18.51 -10.93
C ASP A 104 10.11 17.01 -10.63
N HIS A 105 8.93 16.43 -10.91
CA HIS A 105 8.63 15.02 -10.63
C HIS A 105 7.82 14.36 -11.77
N PRO A 106 8.40 14.22 -12.97
CA PRO A 106 7.68 13.72 -14.15
C PRO A 106 7.20 12.28 -13.99
N LYS A 107 7.95 11.45 -13.23
CA LYS A 107 7.54 10.07 -12.95
C LYS A 107 6.34 10.00 -12.01
N GLY A 108 6.28 10.86 -10.99
CA GLY A 108 5.12 10.99 -10.12
C GLY A 108 3.89 11.52 -10.86
N LEU A 109 4.07 12.47 -11.78
CA LEU A 109 2.99 12.93 -12.66
C LEU A 109 2.43 11.81 -13.53
N ALA A 110 3.28 10.90 -14.03
CA ALA A 110 2.85 9.75 -14.81
C ALA A 110 1.98 8.75 -14.02
N CYS A 111 2.02 8.76 -12.69
CA CYS A 111 1.17 7.92 -11.84
C CYS A 111 -0.29 8.41 -11.76
N VAL A 112 -0.59 9.65 -12.16
CA VAL A 112 -1.93 10.24 -12.06
C VAL A 112 -2.94 9.47 -12.91
N ASP A 113 -2.63 9.21 -14.19
CA ASP A 113 -3.57 8.53 -15.10
C ASP A 113 -3.88 7.08 -14.68
N PRO A 114 -2.89 6.25 -14.28
CA PRO A 114 -3.16 4.95 -13.67
C PRO A 114 -4.05 5.02 -12.42
N LEU A 115 -3.81 5.99 -11.52
CA LEU A 115 -4.64 6.19 -10.34
C LEU A 115 -6.09 6.54 -10.70
N MET A 116 -6.29 7.43 -11.68
CA MET A 116 -7.63 7.81 -12.16
C MET A 116 -8.44 6.62 -12.69
N LYS A 117 -7.78 5.53 -13.11
CA LYS A 117 -8.44 4.30 -13.59
C LYS A 117 -8.68 3.28 -12.48
N VAL A 118 -7.68 3.03 -11.65
CA VAL A 118 -7.72 1.94 -10.66
C VAL A 118 -8.55 2.29 -9.43
N VAL A 119 -8.62 3.58 -9.05
CA VAL A 119 -9.42 4.02 -7.90
C VAL A 119 -10.92 3.73 -8.10
N PRO A 120 -11.57 4.11 -9.21
CA PRO A 120 -12.95 3.71 -9.47
C PRO A 120 -13.18 2.19 -9.39
N PHE A 121 -12.27 1.40 -9.99
CA PHE A 121 -12.36 -0.06 -9.95
C PHE A 121 -12.38 -0.60 -8.51
N PHE A 122 -11.51 -0.08 -7.64
CA PHE A 122 -11.49 -0.50 -6.23
C PHE A 122 -12.74 -0.08 -5.47
N ARG A 123 -13.28 1.12 -5.74
CA ARG A 123 -14.57 1.55 -5.15
C ARG A 123 -15.71 0.62 -5.54
N ASP A 124 -15.80 0.26 -6.81
CA ASP A 124 -16.84 -0.65 -7.34
C ASP A 124 -16.75 -2.06 -6.72
N ASN A 125 -15.57 -2.43 -6.22
CA ASN A 125 -15.30 -3.67 -5.48
C ASN A 125 -15.29 -3.49 -3.96
N ASN A 126 -15.86 -2.41 -3.42
CA ASN A 126 -15.96 -2.12 -1.98
C ASN A 126 -14.62 -2.00 -1.22
N ILE A 127 -13.51 -1.79 -1.93
CA ILE A 127 -12.20 -1.53 -1.31
C ILE A 127 -12.12 -0.05 -0.93
N LYS A 128 -11.79 0.22 0.33
CA LYS A 128 -11.71 1.60 0.87
C LYS A 128 -10.49 2.32 0.31
N ILE A 129 -10.63 3.58 -0.08
CA ILE A 129 -9.52 4.39 -0.61
C ILE A 129 -9.02 5.35 0.46
N LEU A 130 -7.77 5.24 0.85
CA LEU A 130 -7.15 6.07 1.89
C LEU A 130 -6.13 7.01 1.27
N TRP A 131 -6.44 8.31 1.27
CA TRP A 131 -5.55 9.36 0.81
C TRP A 131 -4.69 9.84 1.98
N VAL A 132 -3.49 9.28 2.08
CA VAL A 132 -2.58 9.49 3.21
C VAL A 132 -1.56 10.55 2.85
N ASN A 133 -1.76 11.73 3.39
CA ASN A 133 -1.13 12.94 2.89
C ASN A 133 -0.42 13.71 4.00
N TRP A 134 0.72 14.30 3.69
CA TRP A 134 1.34 15.28 4.57
C TRP A 134 0.37 16.42 4.89
N GLY A 135 0.22 16.71 6.16
CA GLY A 135 -0.46 17.92 6.63
C GLY A 135 -0.15 18.12 8.09
N LEU A 136 0.50 19.24 8.38
CA LEU A 136 0.97 19.62 9.71
C LEU A 136 0.07 20.71 10.30
N GLY A 137 -0.23 20.58 11.59
CA GLY A 137 -0.62 21.70 12.44
C GLY A 137 0.59 22.57 12.82
N ASP A 138 0.33 23.81 13.21
CA ASP A 138 1.39 24.72 13.69
C ASP A 138 2.06 24.22 14.97
N ASP A 139 1.33 23.51 15.83
CA ASP A 139 1.84 22.85 17.02
C ASP A 139 2.82 21.71 16.67
N GLU A 140 2.52 20.96 15.61
CA GLU A 140 3.33 19.83 15.16
C GLU A 140 4.71 20.24 14.65
N LEU A 141 4.87 21.48 14.13
CA LEU A 141 6.14 22.03 13.66
C LEU A 141 7.23 21.98 14.73
N SER A 142 6.86 22.20 16.00
CA SER A 142 7.78 22.18 17.14
C SER A 142 8.30 20.78 17.49
N THR A 143 7.61 19.73 17.01
CA THR A 143 7.91 18.32 17.33
C THR A 143 8.59 17.59 16.18
N ILE A 144 8.81 18.26 15.03
CA ILE A 144 9.48 17.65 13.88
C ILE A 144 10.93 17.34 14.26
N PRO A 145 11.39 16.08 14.12
CA PRO A 145 12.77 15.73 14.39
C PRO A 145 13.75 16.58 13.56
N PRO A 146 14.86 17.08 14.13
CA PRO A 146 15.82 17.92 13.42
C PRO A 146 16.40 17.29 12.14
N SER A 147 16.62 15.97 12.14
CA SER A 147 17.12 15.23 10.96
C SER A 147 16.11 15.24 9.81
N LEU A 148 14.82 15.10 10.11
CA LEU A 148 13.73 15.17 9.16
C LEU A 148 13.54 16.61 8.65
N ALA A 149 13.51 17.59 9.55
CA ALA A 149 13.43 19.00 9.18
C ALA A 149 14.59 19.42 8.26
N ARG A 150 15.81 18.92 8.53
CA ARG A 150 16.99 19.17 7.69
C ARG A 150 16.79 18.67 6.26
N GLY A 151 16.20 17.48 6.07
CA GLY A 151 15.93 16.92 4.74
C GLY A 151 14.99 17.79 3.91
N PHE A 152 13.91 18.28 4.53
CA PHE A 152 12.94 19.16 3.85
C PHE A 152 13.44 20.61 3.68
N ASN A 153 14.49 21.01 4.39
CA ASN A 153 15.11 22.33 4.27
C ASN A 153 16.20 22.36 3.17
N ALA A 154 16.53 21.23 2.55
CA ALA A 154 17.60 21.17 1.56
C ALA A 154 17.18 21.83 0.22
N ASN A 155 17.55 23.10 0.03
CA ASN A 155 17.71 23.81 -1.27
C ASN A 155 16.64 23.63 -2.37
N HIS A 156 15.37 23.41 -2.03
CA HIS A 156 14.26 23.41 -2.98
C HIS A 156 13.62 24.81 -3.19
N GLY A 157 14.33 25.89 -2.86
CA GLY A 157 13.82 27.26 -2.99
C GLY A 157 12.86 27.73 -1.88
N TYR A 158 12.65 26.91 -0.83
CA TYR A 158 11.90 27.22 0.39
C TYR A 158 12.67 26.78 1.65
N ARG A 159 12.26 27.26 2.85
CA ARG A 159 13.01 27.10 4.12
C ARG A 159 12.48 25.95 5.00
N GLY A 160 12.12 24.82 4.40
CA GLY A 160 11.56 23.66 5.11
C GLY A 160 10.09 23.82 5.54
N PHE A 161 9.63 22.92 6.41
CA PHE A 161 8.24 22.84 6.89
C PHE A 161 7.71 24.18 7.43
N GLY A 162 6.46 24.52 7.09
CA GLY A 162 5.80 25.73 7.54
C GLY A 162 6.34 27.04 6.95
N SER A 163 7.39 27.01 6.13
CA SER A 163 7.86 28.20 5.42
C SER A 163 6.94 28.55 4.24
N LYS A 164 6.89 29.83 3.85
CA LYS A 164 6.02 30.29 2.75
C LYS A 164 6.61 29.88 1.39
N LEU A 165 5.81 29.19 0.58
CA LEU A 165 6.11 28.91 -0.83
C LEU A 165 5.86 30.14 -1.70
N ARG A 166 6.45 30.16 -2.89
CA ARG A 166 6.16 31.19 -3.90
C ARG A 166 4.74 31.02 -4.45
N GLY A 167 4.17 32.09 -4.99
CA GLY A 167 2.84 32.05 -5.59
C GLY A 167 1.73 31.79 -4.56
N GLU A 168 0.73 31.03 -4.96
CA GLU A 168 -0.50 30.78 -4.20
C GLU A 168 -0.45 29.49 -3.36
N PHE A 169 0.71 28.83 -3.29
CA PHE A 169 0.83 27.50 -2.70
C PHE A 169 0.80 27.48 -1.17
N GLY A 170 0.84 28.64 -0.52
CA GLY A 170 0.73 28.73 0.94
C GLY A 170 1.99 28.35 1.69
N ARG A 171 1.85 27.81 2.90
CA ARG A 171 2.96 27.33 3.74
C ARG A 171 3.24 25.84 3.52
N VAL A 172 4.52 25.48 3.41
CA VAL A 172 4.98 24.10 3.15
C VAL A 172 4.32 23.10 4.10
N LEU A 173 3.50 22.23 3.53
CA LEU A 173 2.83 21.09 4.16
C LEU A 173 1.98 21.43 5.39
N ILE A 174 1.48 22.66 5.50
CA ILE A 174 0.50 23.05 6.53
C ILE A 174 -0.91 22.69 6.05
N LYS A 175 -1.72 22.10 6.93
CA LYS A 175 -3.10 21.67 6.62
C LYS A 175 -3.91 22.83 6.03
N GLY A 176 -4.63 22.56 4.95
CA GLY A 176 -5.53 23.52 4.30
C GLY A 176 -4.84 24.52 3.36
N GLU A 177 -3.52 24.45 3.22
CA GLU A 177 -2.80 25.23 2.21
C GLU A 177 -2.86 24.52 0.85
N LYS A 178 -2.84 25.29 -0.25
CA LYS A 178 -2.97 24.78 -1.63
C LYS A 178 -1.93 23.71 -2.00
N ASN A 179 -0.73 23.75 -1.42
CA ASN A 179 0.28 22.71 -1.65
C ASN A 179 -0.10 21.34 -1.04
N THR A 180 -1.02 21.30 -0.07
CA THR A 180 -1.50 20.07 0.57
C THR A 180 -2.73 19.45 -0.11
N GLU A 181 -3.36 20.15 -1.06
CA GLU A 181 -4.38 19.59 -1.93
C GLU A 181 -3.78 18.51 -2.84
N LEU A 182 -4.61 17.56 -3.25
CA LEU A 182 -4.21 16.56 -4.25
C LEU A 182 -3.94 17.22 -5.60
N TYR A 183 -3.02 16.65 -6.34
CA TYR A 183 -2.60 17.21 -7.61
C TYR A 183 -3.67 17.00 -8.71
N GLY A 184 -4.02 18.09 -9.39
CA GLY A 184 -4.82 18.07 -10.61
C GLY A 184 -6.15 17.32 -10.46
N PRO A 185 -6.45 16.33 -11.33
CA PRO A 185 -7.74 15.62 -11.31
C PRO A 185 -7.95 14.74 -10.08
N LEU A 186 -6.89 14.41 -9.33
CA LEU A 186 -6.99 13.57 -8.13
C LEU A 186 -7.79 14.25 -7.02
N GLN A 187 -7.79 15.59 -6.95
CA GLN A 187 -8.59 16.34 -5.98
C GLN A 187 -10.10 16.11 -6.19
N GLY A 188 -10.57 16.23 -7.44
CA GLY A 188 -11.96 15.96 -7.78
C GLY A 188 -12.33 14.48 -7.63
N LEU A 189 -11.39 13.58 -7.93
CA LEU A 189 -11.57 12.14 -7.70
C LEU A 189 -11.80 11.85 -6.20
N PHE A 190 -10.99 12.43 -5.31
CA PHE A 190 -11.18 12.30 -3.87
C PHE A 190 -12.51 12.88 -3.40
N GLU A 191 -12.87 14.09 -3.85
CA GLU A 191 -14.13 14.74 -3.45
C GLU A 191 -15.37 13.90 -3.82
N ASP A 192 -15.39 13.33 -5.03
CA ASP A 192 -16.43 12.39 -5.46
C ASP A 192 -16.50 11.14 -4.56
N GLY A 193 -15.35 10.55 -4.24
CA GLY A 193 -15.27 9.37 -3.37
C GLY A 193 -15.65 9.66 -1.92
N ARG A 194 -15.28 10.84 -1.41
CA ARG A 194 -15.66 11.31 -0.06
C ARG A 194 -17.17 11.45 0.03
N ASP A 195 -17.79 12.09 -0.95
CA ASP A 195 -19.24 12.30 -0.97
C ASP A 195 -20.02 10.98 -1.09
N LYS A 196 -19.40 9.94 -1.66
CA LYS A 196 -19.90 8.56 -1.70
C LYS A 196 -19.57 7.72 -0.46
N GLY A 197 -18.72 8.22 0.44
CA GLY A 197 -18.25 7.48 1.62
C GLY A 197 -17.27 6.34 1.30
N THR A 198 -16.63 6.33 0.13
CA THR A 198 -15.64 5.32 -0.27
C THR A 198 -14.19 5.76 -0.02
N ASP A 199 -13.97 7.08 0.08
CA ASP A 199 -12.64 7.67 0.19
C ASP A 199 -12.47 8.47 1.47
N PHE A 200 -11.30 8.33 2.09
CA PHE A 200 -11.02 8.89 3.40
C PHE A 200 -9.69 9.64 3.37
N TRP A 201 -9.69 10.86 3.91
CA TRP A 201 -8.49 11.67 4.03
C TRP A 201 -7.80 11.42 5.35
N ILE A 202 -6.51 11.10 5.30
CA ILE A 202 -5.70 10.81 6.48
C ILE A 202 -4.47 11.72 6.46
N TYR A 203 -4.33 12.54 7.50
CA TYR A 203 -3.14 13.37 7.67
C TYR A 203 -2.02 12.57 8.33
N LYS A 204 -0.81 12.66 7.77
CA LYS A 204 0.43 12.22 8.42
C LYS A 204 1.39 13.38 8.62
N ASN A 205 2.28 13.21 9.60
CA ASN A 205 3.26 14.20 10.04
C ASN A 205 4.70 13.65 10.09
N ARG A 206 4.92 12.45 9.53
CA ARG A 206 6.21 11.80 9.35
C ARG A 206 6.25 11.15 7.95
N MET A 207 7.41 10.57 7.60
CA MET A 207 7.58 9.87 6.32
C MET A 207 6.56 8.74 6.19
N SER A 208 6.60 7.78 7.13
CA SER A 208 5.62 6.71 7.22
C SER A 208 4.28 7.23 7.77
N GLY A 209 3.18 6.77 7.17
CA GLY A 209 1.83 6.97 7.71
C GLY A 209 1.53 6.15 8.97
N LEU A 210 2.40 5.20 9.34
CA LEU A 210 2.21 4.21 10.41
C LEU A 210 3.34 4.19 11.46
N TRP A 211 4.15 5.25 11.53
CA TRP A 211 5.36 5.33 12.37
C TRP A 211 5.11 5.16 13.89
N ASN A 212 3.86 5.28 14.33
CA ASN A 212 3.37 5.02 15.68
C ASN A 212 1.84 4.83 15.61
N GLN A 213 1.13 4.89 16.74
CA GLN A 213 -0.31 5.16 16.73
C GLN A 213 -0.59 6.49 16.02
N THR A 214 -1.26 6.38 14.88
CA THR A 214 -1.51 7.44 13.91
C THR A 214 -2.98 7.36 13.49
N PRO A 215 -3.55 8.44 12.92
CA PRO A 215 -4.92 8.39 12.39
C PRO A 215 -5.12 7.29 11.34
N LEU A 216 -4.07 6.92 10.59
CA LEU A 216 -4.10 5.77 9.70
C LEU A 216 -4.29 4.47 10.48
N GLU A 217 -3.45 4.22 11.49
CA GLU A 217 -3.56 3.01 12.30
C GLU A 217 -4.92 2.88 13.01
N ASP A 218 -5.45 4.00 13.52
CA ASP A 218 -6.77 4.02 14.16
C ASP A 218 -7.86 3.62 13.14
N PHE A 219 -7.85 4.23 11.94
CA PHE A 219 -8.80 3.89 10.87
C PHE A 219 -8.72 2.40 10.49
N LEU A 220 -7.51 1.88 10.29
CA LEU A 220 -7.30 0.49 9.87
C LEU A 220 -7.82 -0.49 10.92
N LYS A 221 -7.59 -0.21 12.21
CA LYS A 221 -8.10 -1.03 13.33
C LYS A 221 -9.62 -0.97 13.44
N GLU A 222 -10.20 0.23 13.38
CA GLU A 222 -11.65 0.44 13.48
C GLU A 222 -12.42 -0.24 12.34
N ASN A 223 -11.81 -0.36 11.16
CA ASN A 223 -12.39 -1.01 9.99
C ASN A 223 -11.92 -2.45 9.79
N GLU A 224 -11.16 -2.99 10.75
CA GLU A 224 -10.60 -4.34 10.75
C GLU A 224 -9.82 -4.70 9.47
N ILE A 225 -9.14 -3.72 8.87
CA ILE A 225 -8.37 -3.92 7.65
C ILE A 225 -7.22 -4.90 7.93
N LYS A 226 -6.97 -5.80 6.97
CA LYS A 226 -5.91 -6.82 7.02
C LYS A 226 -4.94 -6.71 5.85
N THR A 227 -5.42 -6.25 4.69
CA THR A 227 -4.59 -6.14 3.49
C THR A 227 -4.54 -4.69 2.99
N LEU A 228 -3.35 -4.24 2.63
CA LEU A 228 -3.08 -2.89 2.17
C LEU A 228 -2.43 -2.94 0.79
N LEU A 229 -3.08 -2.29 -0.18
CA LEU A 229 -2.46 -1.95 -1.46
C LEU A 229 -1.84 -0.55 -1.36
N PHE A 230 -0.67 -0.33 -1.93
CA PHE A 230 0.08 0.93 -1.81
C PHE A 230 0.35 1.57 -3.17
N ALA A 231 0.22 2.90 -3.18
CA ALA A 231 0.52 3.77 -4.29
C ALA A 231 1.10 5.11 -3.81
N GLY A 232 1.59 5.92 -4.76
CA GLY A 232 1.94 7.32 -4.52
C GLY A 232 3.43 7.63 -4.52
N VAL A 233 3.83 8.67 -3.79
CA VAL A 233 5.21 9.20 -3.84
C VAL A 233 5.72 9.56 -2.44
N ASN A 234 7.04 9.59 -2.19
CA ASN A 234 8.07 8.94 -3.00
C ASN A 234 8.17 7.45 -2.65
N ALA A 235 8.42 6.63 -3.67
CA ALA A 235 8.55 5.18 -3.58
C ALA A 235 9.48 4.71 -2.46
N ASP A 236 10.66 5.32 -2.34
CA ASP A 236 11.76 4.96 -1.44
C ASP A 236 11.73 5.68 -0.09
N ASP A 237 10.85 6.66 0.09
CA ASP A 237 10.67 7.41 1.34
C ASP A 237 9.34 7.05 2.01
N CYS A 238 8.28 7.81 1.69
CA CYS A 238 7.00 7.75 2.39
C CYS A 238 6.26 6.44 2.08
N VAL A 239 6.34 5.95 0.83
CA VAL A 239 5.69 4.70 0.43
C VAL A 239 6.40 3.51 1.08
N LEU A 240 7.71 3.33 0.86
CA LEU A 240 8.46 2.23 1.47
C LEU A 240 8.43 2.29 3.00
N GLY A 241 8.58 3.48 3.61
CA GLY A 241 8.49 3.63 5.05
C GLY A 241 7.16 3.17 5.62
N THR A 242 6.04 3.49 4.94
CA THR A 242 4.71 3.03 5.35
C THR A 242 4.55 1.53 5.15
N ILE A 243 5.07 0.95 4.06
CA ILE A 243 5.06 -0.49 3.80
C ILE A 243 5.82 -1.26 4.89
N ILE A 244 7.00 -0.78 5.29
CA ILE A 244 7.82 -1.43 6.33
C ILE A 244 7.06 -1.43 7.66
N ASP A 245 6.48 -0.30 8.07
CA ASP A 245 5.71 -0.25 9.32
C ASP A 245 4.42 -1.07 9.24
N ALA A 246 3.74 -1.10 8.09
CA ALA A 246 2.58 -1.95 7.86
C ALA A 246 2.94 -3.44 8.02
N ASN A 247 4.03 -3.88 7.40
CA ASN A 247 4.52 -5.25 7.50
C ASN A 247 4.87 -5.62 8.96
N HIS A 248 5.59 -4.76 9.68
CA HIS A 248 5.89 -4.99 11.11
C HIS A 248 4.63 -5.06 12.00
N LYS A 249 3.56 -4.39 11.58
CA LYS A 249 2.25 -4.40 12.27
C LYS A 249 1.36 -5.58 11.83
N GLY A 250 1.81 -6.43 10.91
CA GLY A 250 1.11 -7.64 10.48
C GLY A 250 0.12 -7.44 9.33
N TYR A 251 0.16 -6.33 8.59
CA TYR A 251 -0.67 -6.16 7.40
C TYR A 251 -0.04 -6.87 6.19
N ASP A 252 -0.87 -7.50 5.36
CA ASP A 252 -0.45 -7.98 4.05
C ASP A 252 -0.24 -6.79 3.12
N CYS A 253 0.97 -6.66 2.55
CA CYS A 253 1.34 -5.49 1.76
C CYS A 253 1.43 -5.82 0.27
N ILE A 254 0.81 -4.99 -0.57
CA ILE A 254 0.85 -5.13 -2.03
C ILE A 254 1.20 -3.76 -2.64
N LEU A 255 2.32 -3.67 -3.37
CA LEU A 255 2.71 -2.44 -4.06
C LEU A 255 2.14 -2.41 -5.49
N VAL A 256 1.52 -1.31 -5.89
CA VAL A 256 1.04 -1.08 -7.26
C VAL A 256 2.05 -0.22 -8.01
N GLU A 257 2.92 -0.86 -8.79
CA GLU A 257 4.18 -0.28 -9.27
C GLU A 257 3.99 0.93 -10.20
N ASP A 258 3.05 0.88 -11.14
CA ASP A 258 2.79 1.94 -12.10
C ASP A 258 2.02 3.14 -11.51
N THR A 259 1.59 3.04 -10.26
CA THR A 259 1.03 4.16 -9.48
C THR A 259 2.01 4.70 -8.44
N THR A 260 3.25 4.22 -8.45
CA THR A 260 4.28 4.57 -7.47
C THR A 260 5.53 5.12 -8.15
N ALA A 261 6.08 6.23 -7.64
CA ALA A 261 7.26 6.84 -8.24
C ALA A 261 8.17 7.54 -7.22
N THR A 262 9.40 7.84 -7.63
CA THR A 262 10.34 8.64 -6.86
C THR A 262 11.17 9.56 -7.77
N THR A 263 11.67 10.65 -7.19
CA THR A 263 12.70 11.51 -7.81
C THR A 263 14.12 10.97 -7.64
N SER A 264 14.31 9.93 -6.84
CA SER A 264 15.60 9.27 -6.64
C SER A 264 16.08 8.54 -7.91
N PRO A 265 17.38 8.20 -8.00
CA PRO A 265 17.91 7.39 -9.10
C PRO A 265 17.11 6.09 -9.30
N ASP A 266 17.04 5.60 -10.54
CA ASP A 266 16.22 4.43 -10.88
C ASP A 266 16.58 3.18 -10.08
N ILE A 267 17.85 3.01 -9.72
CA ILE A 267 18.29 1.88 -8.89
C ILE A 267 17.60 1.86 -7.52
N THR A 268 17.25 3.02 -6.97
CA THR A 268 16.53 3.11 -5.70
C THR A 268 15.09 2.62 -5.85
N TYR A 269 14.41 2.99 -6.95
CA TYR A 269 13.09 2.46 -7.27
C TYR A 269 13.11 0.94 -7.48
N GLN A 270 14.13 0.41 -8.18
CA GLN A 270 14.28 -1.04 -8.35
C GLN A 270 14.49 -1.76 -7.02
N ALA A 271 15.22 -1.15 -6.08
CA ALA A 271 15.37 -1.72 -4.73
C ALA A 271 14.04 -1.73 -3.96
N VAL A 272 13.20 -0.70 -4.10
CA VAL A 272 11.84 -0.68 -3.53
C VAL A 272 11.00 -1.82 -4.09
N LEU A 273 10.92 -1.97 -5.42
CA LEU A 273 10.16 -3.05 -6.06
C LEU A 273 10.66 -4.43 -5.62
N TYR A 274 11.99 -4.61 -5.58
CA TYR A 274 12.59 -5.85 -5.13
C TYR A 274 12.17 -6.18 -3.69
N ASN A 275 12.36 -5.25 -2.75
CA ASN A 275 12.05 -5.51 -1.34
C ASN A 275 10.54 -5.65 -1.10
N ALA A 276 9.71 -4.85 -1.77
CA ALA A 276 8.26 -4.96 -1.70
C ALA A 276 7.78 -6.37 -2.09
N GLY A 277 8.26 -6.92 -3.20
CA GLY A 277 7.83 -8.22 -3.70
C GLY A 277 8.55 -9.46 -3.15
N ASN A 278 9.63 -9.30 -2.39
CA ASN A 278 10.43 -10.43 -1.88
C ASN A 278 10.57 -10.45 -0.36
N THR A 279 10.28 -9.34 0.32
CA THR A 279 10.45 -9.22 1.78
C THR A 279 9.16 -8.77 2.45
N TYR A 280 8.50 -7.74 1.92
CA TYR A 280 7.37 -7.11 2.62
C TYR A 280 5.99 -7.61 2.15
N GLY A 281 5.91 -8.23 0.98
CA GLY A 281 4.67 -8.78 0.43
C GLY A 281 4.76 -8.99 -1.09
N PHE A 282 3.88 -8.34 -1.84
CA PHE A 282 3.70 -8.57 -3.28
C PHE A 282 3.79 -7.29 -4.11
N VAL A 283 3.95 -7.44 -5.42
CA VAL A 283 3.91 -6.33 -6.40
C VAL A 283 2.94 -6.67 -7.53
N THR A 284 2.14 -5.70 -7.93
CA THR A 284 1.24 -5.76 -9.10
C THR A 284 1.27 -4.44 -9.87
N CYS A 285 0.46 -4.33 -10.92
CA CYS A 285 0.28 -3.12 -11.72
C CYS A 285 -1.21 -2.91 -12.07
N THR A 286 -1.59 -1.70 -12.47
CA THR A 286 -3.00 -1.37 -12.75
C THR A 286 -3.60 -2.23 -13.86
N ASP A 287 -2.85 -2.60 -14.90
CA ASP A 287 -3.35 -3.47 -15.97
C ASP A 287 -3.78 -4.85 -15.44
N LYS A 288 -3.02 -5.44 -14.51
CA LYS A 288 -3.36 -6.72 -13.86
C LYS A 288 -4.58 -6.58 -12.96
N ILE A 289 -4.68 -5.47 -12.23
CA ILE A 289 -5.82 -5.18 -11.36
C ILE A 289 -7.09 -5.00 -12.18
N LEU A 290 -7.06 -4.19 -13.24
CA LEU A 290 -8.24 -3.91 -14.06
C LEU A 290 -8.70 -5.13 -14.87
N GLY A 291 -7.79 -6.08 -15.14
CA GLY A 291 -8.11 -7.38 -15.74
C GLY A 291 -8.45 -8.49 -14.74
N SER A 292 -8.51 -8.19 -13.43
CA SER A 292 -8.77 -9.18 -12.39
C SER A 292 -10.22 -9.69 -12.41
N GLN A 293 -10.45 -10.83 -11.77
CA GLN A 293 -11.77 -11.42 -11.63
C GLN A 293 -12.33 -11.12 -10.24
N SER A 294 -13.51 -10.51 -10.21
CA SER A 294 -14.36 -10.35 -9.03
C SER A 294 -15.48 -11.40 -9.06
N SER A 295 -15.92 -11.86 -7.88
CA SER A 295 -17.08 -12.75 -7.72
C SER A 295 -18.42 -12.05 -7.93
#